data_AF-A0A0Q7DIL1-F1
#
_entry.id   AF-A0A0Q7DIL1-F1
#
_cell.length_a   1.000
_cell.length_b   1.000
_cell.length_c   1.000
_cell.angle_alpha   90.00
_cell.angle_beta   90.00
_cell.angle_gamma   90.00
#
_symmetry.space_group_name_H-M   'P 1'
#
loop_
_entity.id
_entity.type
_entity.pdbx_description
1 polymer ?
#
loop_
_entity_poly.entity_id
_entity_poly.type
_entity_poly.pdbx_seq_one_letter_code
_entity_poly.pdbx_strand_id
1 'polypeptide(L)'
;MDRAHKQTRRKASQRPTSEHLVERIRETLLYFGGEAHRRDVIANVAREVGVDVKNIPEDFESAVIVSFEETWRDEARRALYGFHLRFGEGSHRWGLKAATAH
;
A
#
# COMPACT_ATOMS: atom_id res chain seq x y z
N MET A 1 -18.85 22.90 27.05
CA MET A 1 -19.15 22.46 25.66
C MET A 1 -17.82 22.05 25.08
N ASP A 2 -17.48 20.77 25.25
CA ASP A 2 -16.11 20.29 25.16
C ASP A 2 -16.02 19.18 24.13
N ARG A 3 -15.28 19.42 23.04
CA ARG A 3 -14.75 18.36 22.17
C ARG A 3 -13.62 18.92 21.28
N ALA A 4 -12.58 19.43 21.92
CA ALA A 4 -11.28 19.58 21.27
C ALA A 4 -10.69 18.17 21.05
N HIS A 5 -10.81 17.64 19.84
CA HIS A 5 -10.08 16.44 19.42
C HIS A 5 -8.60 16.80 19.24
N LYS A 6 -7.85 16.83 20.35
CA LYS A 6 -6.39 16.84 20.33
C LYS A 6 -5.91 15.47 19.86
N GLN A 7 -5.70 15.34 18.56
CA GLN A 7 -5.05 14.17 17.97
C GLN A 7 -3.53 14.30 18.16
N THR A 8 -3.06 14.18 19.41
CA THR A 8 -1.64 14.06 19.70
C THR A 8 -1.27 12.59 19.80
N ARG A 9 -0.89 11.98 18.68
CA ARG A 9 -0.15 10.72 18.70
C ARG A 9 1.11 10.87 17.86
N ARG A 10 2.18 11.33 18.50
CA ARG A 10 3.55 11.17 18.01
C ARG A 10 3.82 9.65 17.96
N LYS A 11 3.54 9.00 16.83
CA LYS A 11 3.98 7.62 16.60
C LYS A 11 5.46 7.67 16.28
N ALA A 12 6.25 6.99 17.10
CA ALA A 12 7.68 6.80 16.91
C ALA A 12 7.97 6.37 15.46
N SER A 13 9.04 6.92 14.91
CA SER A 13 9.59 6.69 13.58
C SER A 13 10.08 5.24 13.39
N GLN A 14 9.19 4.26 13.55
CA GLN A 14 9.44 2.91 13.05
C GLN A 14 9.47 3.03 11.53
N ARG A 15 10.62 2.68 10.93
CA ARG A 15 10.64 2.35 9.50
C ARG A 15 9.50 1.34 9.28
N PRO A 16 8.55 1.63 8.37
CA PRO A 16 7.44 0.73 8.18
C PRO A 16 8.01 -0.65 7.82
N THR A 17 7.65 -1.66 8.62
CA THR A 17 7.98 -3.05 8.29
C THR A 17 7.31 -3.41 6.98
N SER A 18 7.87 -4.37 6.23
CA SER A 18 7.29 -4.78 4.94
C SER A 18 5.84 -5.22 5.09
N GLU A 19 5.46 -5.86 6.22
CA GLU A 19 4.06 -6.22 6.49
C GLU A 19 3.14 -4.99 6.62
N HIS A 20 3.55 -3.94 7.33
CA HIS A 20 2.77 -2.70 7.39
C HIS A 20 2.64 -2.05 6.01
N LEU A 21 3.66 -2.13 5.15
CA LEU A 21 3.56 -1.61 3.78
C LEU A 21 2.54 -2.40 2.95
N VAL A 22 2.54 -3.73 3.07
CA VAL A 22 1.58 -4.60 2.36
C VAL A 22 0.14 -4.28 2.75
N GLU A 23 -0.13 -4.13 4.04
CA GLU A 23 -1.46 -3.73 4.53
C GLU A 23 -1.88 -2.37 3.97
N ARG A 24 -0.98 -1.37 3.99
CA ARG A 24 -1.25 -0.03 3.45
C ARG A 24 -1.49 -0.03 1.95
N ILE A 25 -0.74 -0.82 1.20
CA ILE A 25 -0.93 -0.99 -0.24
C ILE A 25 -2.33 -1.59 -0.50
N ARG A 26 -2.73 -2.60 0.26
CA ARG A 26 -4.07 -3.20 0.17
C ARG A 26 -5.17 -2.19 0.47
N GLU A 27 -5.07 -1.46 1.58
CA GLU A 27 -6.03 -0.43 1.97
C GLU A 27 -6.14 0.66 0.89
N THR A 28 -5.00 1.09 0.35
CA THR A 28 -4.92 2.07 -0.74
C THR A 28 -5.61 1.56 -2.01
N LEU A 29 -5.36 0.31 -2.41
CA LEU A 29 -6.02 -0.30 -3.55
C LEU A 29 -7.53 -0.40 -3.34
N LEU A 30 -8.00 -0.75 -2.14
CA LEU A 30 -9.43 -0.74 -1.80
C LEU A 30 -10.02 0.67 -1.89
N TYR A 31 -9.31 1.69 -1.41
CA TYR A 31 -9.72 3.08 -1.50
C TYR A 31 -9.89 3.55 -2.96
N PHE A 32 -9.04 3.06 -3.87
CA PHE A 32 -9.14 3.33 -5.31
C PHE A 32 -10.16 2.45 -6.06
N GLY A 33 -10.91 1.58 -5.37
CA GLY A 33 -11.92 0.71 -6.00
C GLY A 33 -11.39 -0.65 -6.46
N GLY A 34 -10.22 -1.06 -5.97
CA GLY A 34 -9.64 -2.39 -6.17
C GLY A 34 -8.57 -2.48 -7.26
N GLU A 35 -8.36 -1.43 -8.07
CA GLU A 35 -7.27 -1.37 -9.06
C GLU A 35 -6.74 0.07 -9.15
N ALA A 36 -5.43 0.24 -9.16
CA ALA A 36 -4.80 1.55 -9.28
C ALA A 36 -3.43 1.46 -9.98
N HIS A 37 -2.94 2.60 -10.44
CA HIS A 37 -1.57 2.69 -10.93
C HIS A 37 -0.59 2.68 -9.75
N ARG A 38 0.53 1.97 -9.88
CA ARG A 38 1.60 1.86 -8.87
C ARG A 38 2.01 3.23 -8.32
N ARG A 39 2.13 4.24 -9.18
CA ARG A 39 2.47 5.62 -8.74
C ARG A 39 1.41 6.23 -7.82
N ASP A 40 0.13 6.03 -8.12
CA ASP A 40 -0.96 6.56 -7.29
C ASP A 40 -0.98 5.84 -5.93
N VAL A 41 -0.72 4.53 -5.93
CA VAL A 41 -0.59 3.74 -4.69
C VAL A 41 0.57 4.27 -3.85
N ILE A 42 1.77 4.40 -4.43
CA ILE A 42 2.97 4.88 -3.73
C ILE A 42 2.74 6.29 -3.18
N ALA A 43 2.17 7.19 -3.97
CA ALA A 43 1.86 8.56 -3.55
C ALA A 43 0.87 8.58 -2.36
N ASN A 44 -0.16 7.74 -2.40
CA ASN A 44 -1.12 7.64 -1.31
C ASN A 44 -0.47 7.05 -0.05
N VAL A 45 0.29 5.96 -0.17
CA VAL A 45 0.98 5.33 0.96
C VAL A 45 1.99 6.30 1.58
N ALA A 46 2.76 7.04 0.76
CA ALA A 46 3.68 8.09 1.20
C ALA A 46 2.94 9.15 2.04
N ARG A 47 1.80 9.66 1.52
CA ARG A 47 0.95 10.62 2.22
C ARG A 47 0.49 10.09 3.58
N GLU A 48 0.07 8.83 3.67
CA GLU A 48 -0.43 8.23 4.91
C GLU A 48 0.66 8.04 5.98
N VAL A 49 1.90 7.76 5.57
CA VAL A 49 3.02 7.61 6.50
C VAL A 49 3.74 8.93 6.81
N GLY A 50 3.27 10.04 6.23
CA GLY A 50 3.85 11.38 6.44
C GLY A 50 5.11 11.65 5.61
N VAL A 51 5.37 10.88 4.55
CA VAL A 51 6.40 11.18 3.55
C VAL A 51 5.87 12.24 2.59
N ASP A 52 6.72 13.21 2.23
CA ASP A 52 6.36 14.24 1.25
C ASP A 52 6.17 13.61 -0.13
N VAL A 53 4.94 13.68 -0.65
CA VAL A 53 4.56 13.14 -1.96
C VAL A 53 5.28 13.86 -3.11
N LYS A 54 5.71 15.11 -2.91
CA LYS A 54 6.49 15.85 -3.92
C LYS A 54 7.94 15.41 -3.98
N ASN A 55 8.43 14.74 -2.93
CA ASN A 55 9.82 14.31 -2.81
C ASN A 55 9.88 12.95 -2.10
N ILE A 56 9.34 11.92 -2.76
CA ILE A 56 9.34 10.57 -2.23
C ILE A 56 10.77 10.00 -2.35
N PRO A 57 11.39 9.55 -1.24
CA PRO A 57 12.71 8.91 -1.30
C PRO A 57 12.68 7.65 -2.17
N GLU A 58 13.73 7.45 -2.97
CA GLU A 58 13.86 6.26 -3.84
C GLU A 58 13.82 4.95 -3.04
N ASP A 59 14.42 4.93 -1.85
CA ASP A 59 14.37 3.77 -0.95
C ASP A 59 12.94 3.45 -0.49
N PHE A 60 12.13 4.49 -0.25
CA PHE A 60 10.73 4.31 0.14
C PHE A 60 9.91 3.79 -1.04
N GLU A 61 10.11 4.37 -2.23
CA GLU A 61 9.49 3.89 -3.46
C GLU A 61 9.80 2.39 -3.64
N SER A 62 11.09 2.04 -3.58
CA SER A 62 11.61 0.68 -3.71
C SER A 62 11.00 -0.26 -2.66
N ALA A 63 10.90 0.16 -1.40
CA ALA A 63 10.32 -0.65 -0.34
C ALA A 63 8.85 -0.98 -0.59
N VAL A 64 8.05 -0.03 -1.09
CA VAL A 64 6.63 -0.26 -1.42
C VAL A 64 6.50 -1.27 -2.57
N ILE A 65 7.34 -1.14 -3.60
CA ILE A 65 7.35 -2.04 -4.76
C ILE A 65 7.72 -3.45 -4.37
N VAL A 66 8.87 -3.60 -3.71
CA VAL A 66 9.37 -4.90 -3.28
C VAL A 66 8.34 -5.57 -2.36
N SER A 67 7.74 -4.82 -1.44
CA SER A 67 6.68 -5.35 -0.56
C SER A 67 5.48 -5.89 -1.35
N PHE A 68 5.04 -5.20 -2.40
CA PHE A 68 3.96 -5.67 -3.27
C PHE A 68 4.39 -6.91 -4.07
N GLU A 69 5.55 -6.85 -4.74
CA GLU A 69 6.03 -7.90 -5.63
C GLU A 69 6.35 -9.19 -4.88
N GLU A 70 7.00 -9.12 -3.72
CA GLU A 70 7.24 -10.28 -2.85
C GLU A 70 5.93 -10.90 -2.37
N THR A 71 4.95 -10.08 -2.00
CA THR A 71 3.62 -10.54 -1.57
C THR A 71 2.85 -11.19 -2.73
N TRP A 72 3.01 -10.69 -3.95
CA TRP A 72 2.38 -11.25 -5.13
C TRP A 72 3.07 -12.54 -5.62
N ARG A 73 4.40 -12.63 -5.51
CA ARG A 73 5.16 -13.83 -5.86
C ARG A 73 4.91 -14.98 -4.88
N ASP A 74 4.71 -14.68 -3.60
CA ASP A 74 4.32 -15.66 -2.59
C ASP A 74 2.84 -16.04 -2.73
N GLU A 75 2.55 -17.30 -3.05
CA GLU A 75 1.17 -17.74 -3.28
C GLU A 75 0.26 -17.63 -2.05
N ALA A 76 0.79 -17.92 -0.86
CA ALA A 76 0.02 -17.87 0.38
C ALA A 76 -0.33 -16.42 0.73
N ARG A 77 0.64 -15.51 0.62
CA ARG A 77 0.43 -14.09 0.88
C ARG A 77 -0.43 -13.45 -0.21
N ARG A 78 -0.26 -13.83 -1.47
CA ARG A 78 -1.11 -13.41 -2.59
C ARG A 78 -2.57 -13.78 -2.35
N ALA A 79 -2.83 -14.99 -1.87
CA ALA A 79 -4.18 -15.44 -1.52
C ALA A 79 -4.75 -14.68 -0.31
N LEU A 80 -3.92 -14.41 0.70
CA LEU A 80 -4.32 -13.69 1.92
C LEU A 80 -4.71 -12.22 1.64
N TYR A 81 -3.85 -11.49 0.92
CA TYR A 81 -4.07 -10.07 0.64
C TYR A 81 -4.89 -9.82 -0.62
N GLY A 82 -5.03 -10.84 -1.47
CA GLY A 82 -5.78 -10.78 -2.72
C GLY A 82 -5.03 -10.06 -3.85
N PHE A 83 -3.71 -9.91 -3.79
CA PHE A 83 -2.97 -9.14 -4.80
C PHE A 83 -3.05 -9.77 -6.19
N HIS A 84 -3.28 -8.93 -7.18
CA HIS A 84 -3.44 -9.31 -8.57
C HIS A 84 -2.71 -8.33 -9.49
N LEU A 85 -2.06 -8.87 -10.52
CA LEU A 85 -1.43 -8.10 -11.59
C LEU A 85 -2.12 -8.46 -12.89
N ARG A 86 -2.76 -7.47 -13.53
CA ARG A 86 -3.47 -7.68 -14.81
C ARG A 86 -2.53 -8.15 -15.92
N PHE A 87 -1.27 -7.69 -15.89
CA PHE A 87 -0.28 -7.95 -16.94
C PHE A 87 0.91 -8.81 -16.48
N GLY A 88 0.85 -9.39 -15.27
CA GLY A 88 1.96 -10.16 -14.70
C GLY A 88 3.05 -9.30 -14.04
N GLU A 89 4.22 -9.91 -13.78
CA GLU A 89 5.35 -9.30 -13.07
C GLU A 89 5.82 -7.99 -13.74
N GLY A 90 6.19 -6.99 -12.93
CA GLY A 90 6.60 -5.67 -13.42
C GLY A 90 5.44 -4.78 -13.88
N SER A 91 4.19 -5.22 -13.72
CA SER A 91 3.05 -4.39 -14.07
C SER A 91 2.96 -3.13 -13.20
N HIS A 92 2.80 -1.98 -13.85
CA HIS A 92 2.48 -0.72 -13.19
C HIS A 92 1.02 -0.64 -12.73
N ARG A 93 0.18 -1.61 -13.09
CA ARG A 93 -1.24 -1.64 -12.71
C ARG A 93 -1.43 -2.71 -11.65
N TRP A 94 -1.57 -2.27 -10.41
CA TRP A 94 -1.78 -3.13 -9.26
C TRP A 94 -3.26 -3.25 -8.98
N GLY A 95 -3.69 -4.44 -8.59
CA GLY A 95 -5.08 -4.67 -8.25
C GLY A 95 -5.23 -5.68 -7.14
N LEU A 96 -6.46 -5.75 -6.65
CA LEU A 96 -6.95 -6.81 -5.80
C LEU A 96 -7.86 -7.68 -6.64
N LYS A 97 -7.73 -8.99 -6.48
CA LYS A 97 -8.71 -9.93 -7.01
C LYS A 97 -10.01 -9.60 -6.31
N ALA A 98 -11.01 -9.16 -7.07
CA ALA A 98 -12.36 -9.03 -6.55
C ALA A 98 -12.69 -10.36 -5.87
N ALA A 99 -13.16 -10.33 -4.63
CA ALA A 99 -13.75 -11.51 -4.03
C ALA A 99 -14.91 -11.89 -4.94
N THR A 100 -14.68 -12.82 -5.87
CA THR A 100 -15.74 -13.40 -6.67
C THR A 100 -16.62 -14.11 -5.65
N ALA A 101 -17.71 -13.47 -5.28
CA ALA A 101 -18.84 -14.14 -4.66
C ALA A 101 -19.30 -15.17 -5.69
N HIS A 102 -18.90 -16.43 -5.47
CA HIS A 102 -19.45 -17.60 -6.14
C HIS A 102 -20.49 -18.23 -5.22
#